data_AF-A0A2M7FU30-F1
#
_entry.id   AF-A0A2M7FU30-F1
#
_cell.length_a   1.000
_cell.length_b   1.000
_cell.length_c   1.000
_cell.angle_alpha   90.00
_cell.angle_beta   90.00
_cell.angle_gamma   90.00
#
_symmetry.space_group_name_H-M   'P 1'
#
loop_
_entity.id
_entity.type
_entity.pdbx_description
1 polymer ?
#
loop_
_entity_poly.entity_id
_entity_poly.type
_entity_poly.pdbx_seq_one_letter_code
_entity_poly.pdbx_strand_id
1 'polypeptide(L)'
;MLTFDHEALVIESTASITDLPVFHSQLRDWEDSESGAVHPVTHKWKALDLGGAFFYQLDLINGWRLKFPTAGNYTISGNLNATIMPVAGVYVERKTSAGYVTTAQGGSGPSAADIAAAVRADLAAELTRIDAAISSRATVNDIMLYEV
;
A
#
# COMPACT_ATOMS: atom_id res chain seq x y z
N MET A 1 20.70 20.43 13.58
CA MET A 1 19.85 21.63 13.36
C MET A 1 19.70 21.83 11.87
N LEU A 2 18.49 22.17 11.40
CA LEU A 2 18.22 22.40 9.98
C LEU A 2 18.39 23.88 9.62
N THR A 3 18.93 24.14 8.44
CA THR A 3 19.01 25.47 7.84
C THR A 3 18.39 25.43 6.46
N PHE A 4 17.68 26.48 6.07
CA PHE A 4 16.88 26.51 4.85
C PHE A 4 17.41 27.60 3.92
N ASP A 5 17.88 27.20 2.75
CA ASP A 5 18.21 28.08 1.63
C ASP A 5 17.07 27.97 0.60
N HIS A 6 16.16 28.94 0.65
CA HIS A 6 14.99 28.98 -0.21
C HIS A 6 15.30 29.40 -1.65
N GLU A 7 16.43 30.08 -1.90
CA GLU A 7 16.84 30.47 -3.25
C GLU A 7 17.38 29.26 -4.01
N ALA A 8 18.20 28.44 -3.35
CA ALA A 8 18.74 27.20 -3.93
C ALA A 8 17.83 25.98 -3.78
N LEU A 9 16.75 26.10 -3.00
CA LEU A 9 15.85 25.03 -2.58
C LEU A 9 16.64 23.90 -1.90
N VAL A 10 17.41 24.25 -0.88
CA VAL A 10 18.27 23.33 -0.13
C VAL A 10 17.95 23.40 1.36
N ILE A 11 17.75 22.23 1.96
CA ILE A 11 17.69 22.04 3.41
C ILE A 11 19.04 21.47 3.83
N GLU A 12 19.76 22.20 4.66
CA GLU A 12 21.02 21.74 5.23
C GLU A 12 20.79 21.07 6.58
N SER A 13 21.24 19.82 6.72
CA SER A 13 21.30 19.13 8.01
C SER A 13 22.74 18.95 8.44
N THR A 14 23.07 19.41 9.64
CA THR A 14 24.38 19.21 10.27
C THR A 14 24.51 17.88 11.02
N ALA A 15 23.45 17.08 11.08
CA ALA A 15 23.40 15.83 11.83
C ALA A 15 22.65 14.73 11.06
N SER A 16 22.88 13.47 11.44
CA SER A 16 22.11 12.31 10.96
C SER A 16 20.62 12.47 11.23
N ILE A 17 19.80 11.95 10.34
CA ILE A 17 18.33 11.93 10.48
C ILE A 17 17.94 10.53 10.96
N THR A 18 17.91 10.33 12.26
CA THR A 18 17.62 9.01 12.86
C THR A 18 16.15 8.83 13.24
N ASP A 19 15.39 9.92 13.29
CA ASP A 19 13.98 9.97 13.65
C ASP A 19 13.25 10.84 12.60
N LEU A 20 12.44 10.17 11.77
CA LEU A 20 11.76 10.81 10.66
C LEU A 20 10.61 11.74 11.11
N PRO A 21 9.77 11.38 12.11
CA PRO A 21 8.84 12.31 12.75
C PRO A 21 9.49 13.59 13.30
N VAL A 22 10.64 13.50 13.96
CA VAL A 22 11.35 14.71 14.46
C VAL A 22 11.86 15.57 13.31
N PHE A 23 12.36 14.94 12.24
CA PHE A 23 12.74 15.69 11.04
C PHE A 23 11.52 16.37 10.38
N HIS A 24 10.39 15.65 10.27
CA HIS A 24 9.12 16.19 9.78
C HIS A 24 8.66 17.41 10.59
N SER A 25 8.69 17.33 11.91
CA SER A 25 8.27 18.45 12.77
C SER A 25 9.13 19.69 12.54
N GLN A 26 10.46 19.53 12.39
CA GLN A 26 11.35 20.65 12.08
C GLN A 26 11.07 21.30 10.72
N LEU A 27 10.66 20.52 9.72
CA LEU A 27 10.24 21.08 8.42
C LEU A 27 8.92 21.85 8.57
N ARG A 28 7.96 21.31 9.33
CA ARG A 28 6.67 21.96 9.62
C ARG A 28 6.86 23.25 10.40
N ASP A 29 7.71 23.25 11.43
CA ASP A 29 8.03 24.43 12.23
C ASP A 29 8.60 25.57 11.37
N TRP A 30 9.42 25.23 10.36
CA TRP A 30 9.91 26.24 9.41
C TRP A 30 8.83 26.69 8.43
N GLU A 31 8.06 25.77 7.84
CA GLU A 31 6.96 26.10 6.92
C GLU A 31 5.89 27.00 7.56
N ASP A 32 5.64 26.82 8.86
CA ASP A 32 4.65 27.58 9.63
C ASP A 32 5.24 28.90 10.19
N SER A 33 6.54 29.17 9.98
CA SER A 33 7.18 30.44 10.34
C SER A 33 6.89 31.56 9.33
N GLU A 34 7.03 32.82 9.72
CA GLU A 34 6.84 33.97 8.83
C GLU A 34 7.73 33.90 7.58
N SER A 35 8.96 33.38 7.72
CA SER A 35 9.88 33.22 6.59
C SER A 35 9.48 32.05 5.69
N GLY A 36 9.07 30.91 6.25
CA GLY A 36 8.75 29.72 5.46
C GLY A 36 7.40 29.80 4.75
N ALA A 37 6.42 30.49 5.36
CA ALA A 37 5.04 30.54 4.86
C ALA A 37 4.89 31.17 3.47
N VAL A 38 5.86 32.00 3.03
CA VAL A 38 5.87 32.63 1.70
C VAL A 38 6.59 31.79 0.63
N HIS A 39 7.19 30.67 1.01
CA HIS A 39 7.94 29.80 0.12
C HIS A 39 7.18 28.50 -0.19
N PRO A 40 7.54 27.80 -1.29
CA PRO A 40 6.92 26.52 -1.62
C PRO A 40 7.11 25.50 -0.50
N VAL A 41 6.06 24.74 -0.21
CA VAL A 41 6.07 23.62 0.75
C VAL A 41 7.25 22.69 0.46
N THR A 42 7.97 22.31 1.52
CA THR A 42 9.22 21.54 1.43
C THR A 42 8.98 20.07 1.18
N HIS A 43 7.92 19.51 1.77
CA HIS A 43 7.72 18.07 1.80
C HIS A 43 6.25 17.64 1.74
N LYS A 44 6.05 16.37 1.40
CA LYS A 44 4.81 15.64 1.61
C LYS A 44 5.00 14.62 2.71
N TRP A 45 4.00 14.50 3.59
CA TRP A 45 3.99 13.54 4.69
C TRP A 45 2.86 12.53 4.53
N LYS A 46 3.13 11.27 4.85
CA LYS A 46 2.10 10.23 4.99
C LYS A 46 2.44 9.31 6.16
N ALA A 47 1.49 9.17 7.07
CA ALA A 47 1.53 8.13 8.10
C ALA A 47 0.57 7.00 7.68
N LEU A 48 1.11 5.80 7.48
CA LEU A 48 0.31 4.60 7.26
C LEU A 48 0.13 3.87 8.60
N ASP A 49 -1.10 3.78 9.08
CA ASP A 49 -1.41 2.97 10.26
C ASP A 49 -1.33 1.48 9.92
N LEU A 50 -0.61 0.73 10.75
CA LEU A 50 -0.43 -0.72 10.67
C LEU A 50 -1.19 -1.48 11.78
N GLY A 51 -2.09 -0.81 12.51
CA GLY A 51 -2.86 -1.39 13.60
C GLY A 51 -2.10 -1.37 14.93
N GLY A 52 -1.49 -0.24 15.28
CA GLY A 52 -0.73 -0.05 16.53
C GLY A 52 0.70 0.45 16.35
N ALA A 53 1.16 0.58 15.11
CA ALA A 53 2.39 1.25 14.73
C ALA A 53 2.15 2.03 13.44
N PHE A 54 2.93 3.09 13.22
CA PHE A 54 2.87 3.86 11.98
C PHE A 54 4.10 3.61 11.12
N PHE A 55 3.88 3.47 9.82
CA PHE A 55 4.92 3.53 8.81
C PHE A 55 4.89 4.91 8.16
N TYR A 56 5.92 5.72 8.43
CA TYR A 56 6.01 7.09 7.98
C TYR A 56 6.75 7.21 6.64
N GLN A 57 6.18 8.00 5.73
CA GLN A 57 6.76 8.43 4.47
C GLN A 57 6.97 9.94 4.50
N LEU A 58 8.18 10.37 4.13
CA LEU A 58 8.47 11.78 3.85
C LEU A 58 9.14 11.91 2.49
N ASP A 59 8.56 12.71 1.62
CA ASP A 59 9.12 13.04 0.31
C ASP A 59 9.45 14.53 0.27
N LEU A 60 10.70 14.91 -0.03
CA LEU A 60 10.99 16.29 -0.41
C LEU A 60 10.43 16.56 -1.80
N ILE A 61 9.68 17.65 -1.94
CA ILE A 61 8.94 18.01 -3.16
C ILE A 61 9.35 19.41 -3.64
N ASN A 62 8.75 19.90 -4.72
CA ASN A 62 8.94 21.26 -5.23
C ASN A 62 10.42 21.64 -5.50
N GLY A 63 11.27 20.66 -5.81
CA GLY A 63 12.69 20.88 -6.09
C GLY A 63 13.59 20.98 -4.86
N TRP A 64 13.04 20.85 -3.64
CA TRP A 64 13.82 20.84 -2.41
C TRP A 64 14.77 19.64 -2.34
N ARG A 65 16.00 19.90 -1.93
CA ARG A 65 17.08 18.92 -1.82
C ARG A 65 17.66 18.94 -0.42
N LEU A 66 18.23 17.81 0.00
CA LEU A 66 18.90 17.68 1.30
C LEU A 66 20.41 17.79 1.12
N LYS A 67 21.08 18.58 1.95
CA LYS A 67 22.54 18.72 1.97
C LYS A 67 23.06 18.45 3.37
N PHE A 68 24.17 17.73 3.45
CA PHE A 68 24.98 17.69 4.67
C PHE A 68 26.23 18.53 4.40
N PRO A 69 26.38 19.72 5.01
CA PRO A 69 27.37 20.70 4.56
C PRO A 69 28.80 20.39 5.00
N THR A 70 28.97 19.59 6.06
CA THR A 70 30.28 19.27 6.64
C THR A 70 30.67 17.85 6.26
N ALA A 71 31.95 17.63 5.92
CA ALA A 71 32.46 16.29 5.67
C ALA A 71 32.24 15.36 6.87
N GLY A 72 31.84 14.13 6.61
CA GLY A 72 31.46 13.18 7.65
C GLY A 72 30.59 12.04 7.12
N ASN A 73 30.30 11.11 8.04
CA ASN A 73 29.40 9.99 7.80
C ASN A 73 28.06 10.29 8.45
N TYR A 74 27.00 10.19 7.67
CA TYR A 74 25.63 10.47 8.09
C TYR A 74 24.74 9.27 7.83
N THR A 75 23.70 9.13 8.65
CA THR A 75 22.69 8.10 8.48
C THR A 75 21.33 8.74 8.35
N ILE A 76 20.52 8.21 7.44
CA ILE A 76 19.10 8.49 7.31
C ILE A 76 18.34 7.20 7.65
N SER A 77 17.58 7.22 8.74
CA SER A 77 16.71 6.13 9.18
C SER A 77 15.26 6.52 8.98
N GLY A 78 14.54 5.74 8.18
CA GLY A 78 13.14 5.99 7.85
C GLY A 78 12.91 6.11 6.34
N ASN A 79 11.65 6.15 5.93
CA ASN A 79 11.30 6.23 4.52
C ASN A 79 11.33 7.69 4.01
N LEU A 80 12.55 8.24 3.97
CA LEU A 80 12.84 9.56 3.44
C LEU A 80 13.26 9.46 1.97
N ASN A 81 12.48 10.07 1.09
CA ASN A 81 12.84 10.27 -0.30
C ASN A 81 13.28 11.72 -0.51
N ALA A 82 14.57 11.89 -0.74
CA ALA A 82 15.17 13.20 -0.98
C ALA A 82 16.34 13.04 -1.95
N THR A 83 16.49 14.01 -2.85
CA THR A 83 17.73 14.16 -3.62
C THR A 83 18.81 14.72 -2.69
N ILE A 84 19.94 14.01 -2.58
CA ILE A 84 21.07 14.48 -1.79
C ILE A 84 21.96 15.37 -2.67
N MET A 85 22.19 16.60 -2.24
CA MET A 85 23.19 17.46 -2.87
C MET A 85 24.59 16.97 -2.47
N PRO A 86 25.44 16.58 -3.44
CA PRO A 86 26.75 16.02 -3.14
C PRO A 86 27.67 17.09 -2.53
N VAL A 87 28.39 16.71 -1.49
CA VAL A 87 29.43 17.51 -0.85
C VAL A 87 30.66 16.64 -0.67
N ALA A 88 31.85 17.19 -0.95
CA ALA A 88 33.08 16.42 -0.87
C ALA A 88 33.31 15.89 0.56
N GLY A 89 33.66 14.61 0.67
CA GLY A 89 33.90 13.95 1.97
C GLY A 89 32.65 13.66 2.79
N VAL A 90 31.46 13.81 2.21
CA VAL A 90 30.18 13.43 2.82
C VAL A 90 29.74 12.08 2.31
N TYR A 91 29.50 11.15 3.23
CA TYR A 91 28.98 9.83 2.95
C TYR A 91 27.66 9.66 3.70
N VAL A 92 26.60 9.31 2.98
CA VAL A 92 25.26 9.17 3.55
C VAL A 92 24.79 7.73 3.36
N GLU A 93 24.58 7.03 4.47
CA GLU A 93 23.90 5.75 4.48
C GLU A 93 22.39 5.98 4.60
N ARG A 94 21.59 5.40 3.70
CA ARG A 94 20.13 5.51 3.71
C ARG A 94 19.50 4.18 4.00
N LYS A 95 18.87 4.07 5.17
CA LYS A 95 18.05 2.93 5.57
C LYS A 95 16.57 3.25 5.31
N THR A 96 16.15 2.99 4.08
CA THR A 96 14.79 3.20 3.59
C THR A 96 14.16 1.89 3.10
N SER A 97 12.83 1.85 2.95
CA SER A 97 12.11 0.72 2.38
C SER A 97 11.50 1.12 1.03
N ALA A 98 11.72 0.31 0.00
CA ALA A 98 11.06 0.51 -1.29
C ALA A 98 9.60 0.03 -1.21
N GLY A 99 8.66 0.88 -1.60
CA GLY A 99 7.26 0.49 -1.78
C GLY A 99 7.05 -0.13 -3.15
N TYR A 100 6.57 -1.37 -3.21
CA TYR A 100 6.14 -2.02 -4.45
C TYR A 100 4.62 -2.11 -4.46
N VAL A 101 3.98 -1.59 -5.51
CA VAL A 101 2.55 -1.80 -5.73
C VAL A 101 2.37 -3.21 -6.31
N THR A 102 1.96 -4.16 -5.47
CA THR A 102 1.47 -5.44 -5.97
C THR A 102 0.06 -5.21 -6.50
N THR A 103 -0.08 -5.05 -7.81
CA THR A 103 -1.40 -5.20 -8.41
C THR A 103 -1.79 -6.67 -8.23
N ALA A 104 -2.90 -6.92 -7.54
CA ALA A 104 -3.46 -8.26 -7.51
C ALA A 104 -3.77 -8.65 -8.96
N GLN A 105 -2.96 -9.54 -9.53
CA GLN A 105 -3.35 -10.24 -10.74
C GLN A 105 -4.45 -11.23 -10.31
N GLY A 106 -5.68 -10.73 -10.27
CA GLY A 106 -6.82 -11.41 -9.70
C GLY A 106 -7.04 -12.77 -10.35
N GLY A 107 -7.20 -13.80 -9.52
CA GLY A 107 -7.98 -14.96 -9.93
C GLY A 107 -9.43 -14.51 -9.99
N SER A 108 -9.98 -14.34 -11.19
CA SER A 108 -11.43 -14.27 -11.33
C SER A 108 -11.95 -15.63 -10.85
N GLY A 109 -12.62 -15.64 -9.69
CA GLY A 109 -13.34 -16.82 -9.23
C GLY A 109 -14.31 -17.33 -10.31
N PRO A 110 -14.92 -18.51 -10.11
CA PRO A 110 -15.85 -19.08 -11.07
C PRO A 110 -16.90 -18.05 -11.51
N SER A 111 -17.14 -17.97 -12.82
CA SER A 111 -18.17 -17.10 -13.35
C SER A 111 -19.55 -17.57 -12.87
N ALA A 112 -20.56 -16.71 -12.96
CA ALA A 112 -21.94 -17.10 -12.69
C ALA A 112 -22.38 -18.28 -13.58
N ALA A 113 -21.83 -18.40 -14.80
CA ALA A 113 -22.09 -19.51 -15.70
C ALA A 113 -21.48 -20.82 -15.18
N ASP A 114 -20.26 -20.78 -14.63
CA ASP A 114 -19.61 -21.95 -14.02
C ASP A 114 -20.39 -22.43 -12.79
N ILE A 115 -20.82 -21.49 -11.94
CA ILE A 115 -21.67 -21.78 -10.78
C ILE A 115 -22.99 -22.40 -11.24
N ALA A 116 -23.65 -21.82 -12.24
CA ALA A 116 -24.91 -22.35 -12.74
C ALA A 116 -24.76 -23.73 -13.39
N ALA A 117 -23.64 -24.01 -14.05
CA ALA A 117 -23.34 -25.33 -14.60
C ALA A 117 -23.16 -26.38 -13.51
N ALA A 118 -22.40 -26.06 -12.45
CA ALA A 118 -22.23 -26.93 -11.30
C ALA A 118 -23.57 -27.22 -10.60
N VAL A 119 -24.36 -26.18 -10.33
CA VAL A 119 -25.68 -26.32 -9.70
C VAL A 119 -26.62 -27.19 -10.54
N ARG A 120 -26.63 -27.01 -11.88
CA ARG A 120 -27.45 -27.86 -12.76
C ARG A 120 -26.99 -29.31 -12.76
N ALA A 121 -25.68 -29.56 -12.73
CA ALA A 121 -25.14 -30.91 -12.67
C ALA A 121 -25.55 -31.63 -11.37
N ASP A 122 -25.43 -30.95 -10.23
CA ASP A 122 -25.82 -31.49 -8.93
C ASP A 122 -27.33 -31.75 -8.86
N LEU A 123 -28.15 -30.82 -9.36
CA LEU A 123 -29.60 -30.98 -9.40
C LEU A 123 -30.03 -32.15 -10.29
N ALA A 124 -29.42 -32.31 -11.47
CA ALA A 124 -29.72 -33.43 -12.37
C ALA A 124 -29.36 -34.78 -11.73
N ALA A 125 -28.22 -34.85 -11.02
CA ALA A 125 -27.81 -36.03 -10.28
C ALA A 125 -28.82 -36.38 -9.17
N GLU A 126 -29.30 -35.39 -8.43
CA GLU A 126 -30.28 -35.61 -7.35
C GLU A 126 -31.64 -36.05 -7.89
N LEU A 127 -32.14 -35.41 -8.96
CA LEU A 127 -33.40 -35.80 -9.60
C LEU A 127 -33.36 -37.24 -10.12
N THR A 128 -32.22 -37.67 -10.67
CA THR A 128 -32.04 -39.06 -11.13
C THR A 128 -32.14 -40.06 -9.98
N ARG A 129 -31.57 -39.75 -8.81
CA ARG A 129 -31.66 -40.63 -7.62
C ARG A 129 -33.10 -40.75 -7.12
N ILE A 130 -33.83 -39.62 -7.10
CA ILE A 130 -35.23 -39.59 -6.67
C ILE A 130 -36.10 -40.40 -7.63
N ASP A 131 -35.94 -40.20 -8.94
CA ASP A 131 -36.70 -40.93 -9.96
C ASP A 131 -36.49 -42.44 -9.88
N ALA A 132 -35.23 -42.88 -9.77
CA ALA A 132 -34.90 -44.28 -9.59
C ALA A 132 -35.56 -44.87 -8.32
N ALA A 133 -35.52 -44.14 -7.21
CA ALA A 133 -36.12 -44.56 -5.96
C ALA A 133 -37.66 -44.65 -6.05
N ILE A 134 -38.34 -43.71 -6.70
CA ILE A 134 -39.79 -43.73 -6.91
C ILE A 134 -40.19 -44.85 -7.86
N SER A 135 -39.53 -44.96 -9.02
CA SER A 135 -39.79 -45.97 -10.02
C SER A 135 -39.60 -47.40 -9.49
N SER A 136 -38.62 -47.61 -8.60
CA SER A 136 -38.42 -48.91 -7.93
C SER A 136 -39.50 -49.27 -6.90
N ARG A 137 -40.26 -48.27 -6.40
CA ARG A 137 -41.34 -48.46 -5.43
C ARG A 137 -42.71 -48.62 -6.09
N ALA A 138 -42.86 -48.17 -7.34
CA ALA A 138 -44.07 -48.36 -8.12
C ALA A 138 -44.28 -49.86 -8.38
N THR A 139 -45.45 -50.38 -7.97
CA THR A 139 -45.81 -51.77 -8.22
C THR A 139 -46.66 -51.87 -9.49
N VAL A 140 -46.73 -53.04 -10.12
CA VAL A 140 -47.64 -53.29 -11.27
C VAL A 140 -49.10 -52.96 -10.91
N ASN A 141 -49.48 -53.14 -9.65
CA ASN A 141 -50.83 -52.80 -9.17
C ASN A 141 -51.10 -51.28 -9.13
N ASP A 142 -50.08 -50.43 -8.99
CA ASP A 142 -50.24 -48.97 -9.04
C ASP A 142 -50.40 -48.45 -10.47
N ILE A 143 -49.92 -49.19 -11.47
CA ILE A 143 -49.92 -48.80 -12.89
C ILE A 143 -51.20 -49.26 -13.61
N MET A 144 -51.75 -50.41 -13.21
CA MET A 144 -52.84 -51.10 -13.92
C MET A 144 -54.27 -50.70 -13.49
N LEU A 145 -54.45 -49.69 -12.61
CA LEU A 145 -55.77 -49.25 -12.14
C LEU A 145 -56.52 -48.30 -13.12
N TYR A 146 -55.99 -48.07 -14.33
CA TYR A 146 -56.58 -47.18 -15.35
C TYR A 146 -57.18 -47.90 -16.57
N GLU A 147 -57.41 -49.21 -16.49
CA GLU A 147 -58.14 -49.97 -17.53
C GLU A 147 -59.32 -50.73 -16.92
N VAL A 148 -60.43 -50.02 -16.65
CA VAL A 148 -61.77 -50.61 -16.49
C VAL A 148 -62.81 -49.69 -17.16
#